data_AF-A0A3B0UNC3-F1
#
_entry.id   AF-A0A3B0UNC3-F1
#
_cell.length_a   1.000
_cell.length_b   1.000
_cell.length_c   1.000
_cell.angle_alpha   90.00
_cell.angle_beta   90.00
_cell.angle_gamma   90.00
#
_symmetry.space_group_name_H-M   'P 1'
#
loop_
_entity.id
_entity.type
_entity.pdbx_description
1 polymer ?
#
loop_
_entity_poly.entity_id
_entity_poly.type
_entity_poly.pdbx_seq_one_letter_code
_entity_poly.pdbx_strand_id
1 'polypeptide(L)' 'MKSKIAAYFLWFFLGFFSAHRFYLGKIGSGILYLLTGQLLGIGWIIDLFLIDGMVERYNLETRVSKIETIWV' A
#
# COMPACT_ATOMS: atom_id res chain seq x y z
N MET A 1 -11.22 3.67 7.10
CA MET A 1 -10.22 4.50 6.41
C MET A 1 -8.84 4.11 6.93
N LYS A 2 -7.88 3.87 6.04
CA LYS A 2 -6.49 3.55 6.39
C LYS A 2 -5.71 4.85 6.58
N SER A 3 -4.81 4.85 7.57
CA SER A 3 -3.96 6.01 7.91
C SER A 3 -2.69 6.03 7.07
N LYS A 4 -2.37 7.19 6.49
CA LYS A 4 -1.11 7.44 5.77
C LYS A 4 0.10 7.26 6.68
N ILE A 5 0.00 7.73 7.92
CA ILE A 5 1.06 7.62 8.93
C ILE A 5 1.41 6.16 9.22
N ALA A 6 0.40 5.29 9.36
CA ALA A 6 0.62 3.86 9.58
C ALA A 6 1.32 3.18 8.38
N ALA A 7 0.96 3.58 7.15
CA ALA A 7 1.61 3.08 5.94
C ALA A 7 3.08 3.52 5.86
N TYR A 8 3.39 4.78 6.18
CA TYR A 8 4.77 5.27 6.26
C TYR A 8 5.57 4.60 7.39
N PHE A 9 4.94 4.33 8.54
CA PHE A 9 5.59 3.60 9.64
C PHE A 9 5.98 2.18 9.23
N LEU A 10 5.07 1.46 8.56
CA LEU A 10 5.35 0.13 8.03
C LEU A 10 6.41 0.15 6.94
N TRP A 11 6.43 1.18 6.10
CA TRP A 11 7.45 1.35 5.07
C TRP A 11 8.84 1.70 5.63
N PHE A 12 8.92 2.48 6.71
CA PHE A 12 10.21 2.79 7.34
C PHE A 12 10.82 1.58 8.05
N PHE A 13 10.03 0.84 8.84
CA PHE A 13 10.53 -0.30 9.61
C PHE A 13 10.56 -1.62 8.83
N LEU A 14 9.56 -1.87 7.97
CA LEU A 14 9.39 -3.10 7.20
C LEU A 14 9.28 -2.83 5.69
N GLY A 15 9.76 -1.67 5.20
CA GLY A 15 9.85 -1.39 3.76
C GLY A 15 10.67 -2.44 3.03
N PHE A 16 11.67 -3.01 3.72
CA PHE A 16 12.46 -4.12 3.19
C PHE A 16 11.70 -5.44 3.05
N PHE A 17 10.52 -5.54 3.63
CA PHE A 17 9.61 -6.66 3.47
C PHE A 17 8.34 -6.27 2.70
N SER A 18 8.30 -5.07 2.09
CA SER A 18 7.13 -4.54 1.37
C SER A 18 5.84 -4.54 2.22
N ALA A 19 5.95 -4.43 3.56
CA ALA A 19 4.84 -4.58 4.50
C ALA A 19 3.71 -3.57 4.30
N HIS A 20 4.02 -2.36 3.85
CA HIS A 20 3.03 -1.34 3.53
C HIS A 20 2.03 -1.79 2.47
N ARG A 21 2.46 -2.61 1.50
CA ARG A 21 1.58 -3.15 0.44
C ARG A 21 0.68 -4.27 0.96
N PHE A 22 1.15 -5.06 1.93
CA PHE A 22 0.30 -6.02 2.64
C PHE A 22 -0.78 -5.31 3.47
N TYR A 23 -0.45 -4.20 4.12
CA TYR A 23 -1.42 -3.40 4.88
C TYR A 23 -2.54 -2.78 4.03
N LEU A 24 -2.22 -2.48 2.77
CA LEU A 24 -3.14 -1.98 1.75
C LEU A 24 -3.89 -3.10 0.99
N GLY A 25 -3.69 -4.36 1.36
CA GLY A 25 -4.34 -5.51 0.72
C GLY A 25 -3.74 -5.94 -0.62
N LYS A 26 -2.62 -5.34 -1.05
CA LYS A 26 -1.95 -5.63 -2.33
C LYS A 26 -0.88 -6.71 -2.20
N ILE A 27 -1.29 -7.87 -1.68
CA ILE A 27 -0.44 -9.03 -1.34
C ILE A 27 0.38 -9.51 -2.55
N GLY A 28 -0.26 -9.77 -3.70
CA GLY A 28 0.44 -10.29 -4.88
C GLY A 28 1.54 -9.35 -5.38
N SER A 29 1.30 -8.04 -5.30
CA SER A 29 2.25 -7.02 -5.72
C SER A 29 3.42 -6.87 -4.74
N GLY A 30 3.17 -7.04 -3.43
CA GLY A 30 4.20 -7.07 -2.38
C GLY A 30 5.10 -8.30 -2.48
N ILE A 31 4.53 -9.48 -2.74
CA ILE A 31 5.29 -10.72 -2.96
C ILE A 31 6.16 -10.60 -4.22
N LEU A 32 5.64 -10.03 -5.30
CA LEU A 32 6.43 -9.81 -6.52
C LEU A 32 7.65 -8.92 -6.26
N TYR A 33 7.51 -7.86 -5.46
CA TYR A 33 8.63 -6.99 -5.07
C TYR A 33 9.62 -7.64 -4.10
N LEU A 34 9.15 -8.56 -3.26
CA LEU A 34 9.99 -9.36 -2.38
C LEU A 34 10.83 -10.35 -3.19
N LEU A 35 10.20 -11.02 -4.17
CA LEU A 35 10.83 -12.02 -5.05
C LEU A 35 11.75 -11.39 -6.10
N THR A 36 11.43 -10.21 -6.62
CA THR A 36 12.34 -9.47 -7.51
C THR A 36 13.53 -8.85 -6.77
N GLY A 37 13.64 -9.08 -5.45
CA GLY A 37 14.79 -8.64 -4.67
C GLY A 37 14.88 -7.13 -4.59
N GLN A 38 13.74 -6.46 -4.39
CA GLN A 38 13.67 -5.06 -3.95
C GLN A 38 14.72 -4.14 -4.60
N LEU A 39 14.84 -4.23 -5.93
CA LEU A 39 15.97 -3.76 -6.74
C LEU A 39 16.79 -2.63 -6.09
N LEU A 40 17.88 -3.00 -5.40
CA LEU A 40 18.94 -2.12 -4.86
C LEU A 40 18.49 -0.93 -3.98
N GLY A 41 17.30 -0.96 -3.38
CA GLY A 41 16.77 0.16 -2.57
C GLY A 41 16.09 1.27 -3.39
N ILE A 42 16.06 1.17 -4.73
CA ILE A 42 15.31 2.11 -5.58
C ILE A 42 13.81 1.97 -5.33
N GLY A 43 13.33 0.73 -5.14
CA GLY A 43 11.94 0.46 -4.78
C GLY A 43 11.51 1.18 -3.49
N TRP A 44 12.43 1.31 -2.52
CA TRP A 44 12.17 2.03 -1.27
C TRP A 44 11.89 3.51 -1.53
N ILE A 45 12.66 4.17 -2.40
CA ILE A 45 12.45 5.60 -2.76
C ILE A 45 11.16 5.79 -3.57
N ILE A 46 10.87 4.90 -4.51
CA ILE A 46 9.64 4.98 -5.31
C ILE A 46 8.39 4.82 -4.41
N ASP A 47 8.44 3.92 -3.43
CA ASP A 47 7.36 3.69 -2.48
C ASP A 47 6.99 4.95 -1.66
N LEU A 48 7.94 5.86 -1.44
CA LEU A 48 7.74 7.13 -0.72
C LEU A 48 6.68 8.02 -1.38
N PHE A 49 6.69 8.06 -2.72
CA PHE A 49 5.70 8.78 -3.53
C PHE A 49 4.43 7.96 -3.76
N LEU A 50 4.56 6.63 -3.81
CA LEU A 50 3.45 5.75 -4.16
C LEU A 50 2.47 5.51 -2.98
N ILE A 51 2.96 5.55 -1.74
CA ILE A 51 2.14 5.32 -0.53
C ILE A 51 0.97 6.29 -0.44
N ASP A 52 1.19 7.58 -0.74
CA ASP A 52 0.16 8.60 -0.61
C ASP A 52 -1.05 8.29 -1.50
N GLY A 53 -0.77 8.03 -2.78
CA GLY A 53 -1.80 7.65 -3.76
C GLY A 53 -2.43 6.28 -3.49
N MET A 54 -1.68 5.33 -2.93
CA MET A 54 -2.25 4.02 -2.58
C MET A 54 -3.22 4.08 -1.40
N VAL A 55 -2.91 4.86 -0.36
CA VAL A 55 -3.80 5.04 0.79
C VAL A 55 -5.08 5.77 0.37
N GLU A 56 -4.97 6.78 -0.48
CA GLU A 56 -6.12 7.49 -1.00
C GLU A 56 -7.01 6.60 -1.86
N ARG A 57 -6.43 5.83 -2.79
CA ARG A 57 -7.17 4.86 -3.61
C ARG A 57 -7.92 3.83 -2.75
N TYR A 58 -7.27 3.24 -1.75
CA TYR A 58 -7.93 2.28 -0.86
C TYR A 58 -9.11 2.93 -0.11
N ASN A 59 -8.92 4.16 0.38
CA ASN A 59 -9.98 4.89 1.06
C ASN A 59 -11.14 5.26 0.13
N LEU A 60 -10.86 5.60 -1.14
CA LEU A 60 -11.87 5.88 -2.16
C LEU A 60 -12.64 4.61 -2.53
N GLU A 61 -11.95 3.50 -2.82
CA GLU A 61 -12.56 2.21 -3.16
C GLU A 61 -13.47 1.72 -2.01
N THR A 62 -13.01 1.84 -0.77
CA THR A 62 -13.82 1.50 0.41
C THR A 62 -15.06 2.38 0.52
N ARG A 63 -14.97 3.68 0.15
CA ARG A 63 -16.11 4.60 0.17
C ARG A 63 -17.10 4.30 -0.95
N VAL A 64 -16.60 4.05 -2.17
CA VAL A 64 -17.42 3.73 -3.34
C VAL A 64 -18.17 2.42 -3.12
N SER A 65 -17.47 1.36 -2.68
CA SER A 65 -18.10 0.07 -2.37
C SER A 65 -19.20 0.19 -1.29
N LYS A 66 -18.97 1.02 -0.27
CA LYS A 66 -19.98 1.27 0.76
C LYS A 66 -21.20 2.01 0.22
N ILE A 67 -21.01 2.94 -0.71
CA ILE A 67 -22.11 3.66 -1.38
C ILE A 67 -22.88 2.71 -2.30
N GLU A 68 -22.19 1.90 -3.11
CA GLU A 68 -22.85 0.90 -3.99
C GLU A 68 -23.70 -0.08 -3.18
N THR A 69 -23.22 -0.54 -2.03
CA THR A 69 -23.98 -1.44 -1.16
C THR A 69 -25.23 -0.79 -0.53
N ILE A 70 -25.31 0.55 -0.49
CA ILE A 70 -26.50 1.26 0.04
C ILE A 70 -27.60 1.41 -1.03
N TRP A 71 -27.23 1.43 -2.32
CA TRP A 71 -28.16 1.62 -3.44
C TRP A 71 -28.55 0.30 -4.14
N VAL A 72 -28.04 -0.84 -3.68
CA VAL A 72 -28.40 -2.21 -4.09
C VAL A 72 -29.31 -2.83 -3.03
#